data_AF-F0ZB87-F1
#
_entry.id   AF-F0ZB87-F1
#
_cell.length_a   1.000
_cell.length_b   1.000
_cell.length_c   1.000
_cell.angle_alpha   90.00
_cell.angle_beta   90.00
_cell.angle_gamma   90.00
#
_symmetry.space_group_name_H-M   'P 1'
#
loop_
_entity.id
_entity.type
_entity.pdbx_description
1 polymer ?
#
loop_
_entity_poly.entity_id
_entity_poly.type
_entity_poly.pdbx_seq_one_letter_code
_entity_poly.pdbx_strand_id
1 'polypeptide(L)' 'MKLFEFPEKNLSTENDIYYVEKILSKRIRGGIKEYLIKWEGYDVKEATWEAESDCYCADLIEEYEESQGSKK' A
#
# COMPACT_ATOMS: atom_id res chain seq x y z
N MET A 1 -22.06 31.94 -3.04
CA MET A 1 -21.24 30.85 -3.61
C MET A 1 -20.06 30.68 -2.68
N LYS A 2 -20.08 29.66 -1.82
CA LYS A 2 -18.88 29.33 -1.03
C LYS A 2 -17.87 28.77 -2.02
N LEU A 3 -16.84 29.56 -2.30
CA LEU A 3 -15.57 29.01 -2.73
C LEU A 3 -15.18 28.01 -1.65
N PHE A 4 -15.39 26.74 -1.94
CA PHE A 4 -14.70 25.66 -1.25
C PHE A 4 -13.24 25.84 -1.65
N GLU A 5 -12.53 26.68 -0.88
CA GLU A 5 -11.07 26.61 -0.83
C GLU A 5 -10.77 25.18 -0.38
N PHE A 6 -10.46 24.32 -1.34
CA PHE A 6 -9.76 23.09 -1.07
C PHE A 6 -8.44 23.53 -0.43
N PRO A 7 -8.24 23.30 0.88
CA PRO A 7 -6.98 23.63 1.50
C PRO A 7 -5.92 22.92 0.69
N GLU A 8 -4.97 23.74 0.25
CA GLU A 8 -3.81 23.39 -0.55
C GLU A 8 -3.42 21.94 -0.30
N LYS A 9 -3.54 21.10 -1.34
CA LYS A 9 -2.77 19.86 -1.40
C LYS A 9 -1.31 20.30 -1.31
N ASN A 10 -0.81 20.39 -0.08
CA ASN A 10 0.57 20.65 0.20
C ASN A 10 1.30 19.45 -0.37
N LEU A 11 1.96 19.71 -1.49
CA LEU A 11 2.83 18.79 -2.18
C LEU A 11 4.06 18.58 -1.29
N SER A 12 3.95 17.70 -0.30
CA SER A 12 5.09 17.03 0.31
C SER A 12 5.13 15.61 -0.23
N THR A 13 5.52 15.49 -1.49
CA THR A 13 5.82 14.20 -2.17
C THR A 13 7.12 13.59 -1.64
N GLU A 14 7.37 13.66 -0.33
CA GLU A 14 8.58 13.13 0.31
C GLU A 14 8.28 12.76 1.78
N ASN A 15 8.12 11.45 2.03
CA ASN A 15 8.23 10.79 3.34
C ASN A 15 7.02 10.70 4.28
N ASP A 16 5.85 10.34 3.76
CA ASP A 16 4.88 9.59 4.57
C ASP A 16 5.26 8.09 4.53
N ILE A 17 6.46 7.76 5.01
CA ILE A 17 6.91 6.37 5.17
C ILE A 17 6.29 5.86 6.46
N TYR A 18 5.32 4.96 6.32
CA TYR A 18 4.70 4.27 7.44
C TYR A 18 5.25 2.85 7.56
N TYR A 19 5.36 2.37 8.80
CA TYR A 19 5.75 0.99 9.06
C TYR A 19 4.65 0.03 8.62
N VAL A 20 5.05 -0.95 7.80
CA VAL A 20 4.18 -2.02 7.33
C VAL A 20 4.34 -3.22 8.24
N GLU A 21 3.22 -3.73 8.76
CA GLU A 21 3.19 -4.97 9.54
C GLU A 21 3.27 -6.19 8.62
N LYS A 22 2.46 -6.23 7.55
CA LYS A 22 2.47 -7.33 6.57
C LYS A 22 1.67 -7.03 5.30
N ILE A 23 1.87 -7.85 4.28
CA ILE A 23 1.00 -7.87 3.09
C ILE A 23 -0.15 -8.86 3.33
N LEU A 24 -1.39 -8.38 3.18
CA LEU A 24 -2.59 -9.19 3.35
C LEU A 24 -3.04 -9.85 2.07
N SER A 25 -2.91 -9.13 0.96
CA SER A 25 -3.45 -9.56 -0.33
C SER A 25 -2.69 -8.93 -1.49
N LYS A 26 -2.83 -9.53 -2.67
CA LYS A 26 -2.29 -9.05 -3.94
C LYS A 26 -3.39 -9.07 -4.97
N ARG A 27 -3.43 -8.06 -5.83
CA ARG A 27 -4.27 -8.03 -7.03
C ARG A 27 -3.51 -7.43 -8.20
N ILE A 28 -3.99 -7.68 -9.41
CA ILE A 28 -3.44 -7.05 -10.62
C ILE A 28 -4.56 -6.21 -11.24
N ARG A 29 -4.34 -4.91 -11.36
CA ARG A 29 -5.29 -3.97 -11.96
C ARG A 29 -4.61 -3.20 -13.09
N GLY A 30 -5.11 -3.37 -14.31
CA GLY A 30 -4.54 -2.70 -15.49
C GLY A 30 -3.09 -3.10 -15.80
N GLY A 31 -2.66 -4.30 -15.39
CA GLY A 31 -1.27 -4.77 -15.55
C GLY A 31 -0.32 -4.33 -14.43
N ILE A 32 -0.79 -3.54 -13.47
CA ILE A 32 -0.02 -3.14 -12.29
C ILE A 32 -0.37 -4.08 -11.14
N LYS A 33 0.65 -4.64 -10.48
CA LYS A 33 0.46 -5.38 -9.23
C LYS A 33 0.26 -4.38 -8.09
N GLU A 34 -0.83 -4.56 -7.36
CA GLU A 34 -1.13 -3.82 -6.14
C GLU A 34 -1.14 -4.80 -4.97
N TYR A 35 -0.62 -4.37 -3.83
CA TYR A 35 -0.57 -5.13 -2.59
C TYR A 35 -1.39 -4.42 -1.53
N LEU A 36 -2.19 -5.18 -0.78
CA LEU A 36 -2.96 -4.68 0.35
C LEU A 36 -2.06 -4.67 1.58
N ILE A 37 -1.65 -3.47 1.97
CA ILE A 37 -0.68 -3.21 3.02
C ILE A 37 -1.38 -3.07 4.36
N LYS A 38 -1.00 -3.91 5.32
CA LYS A 38 -1.41 -3.77 6.72
C LYS A 38 -0.42 -2.84 7.42
N TRP A 39 -0.90 -1.66 7.79
CA TRP A 39 -0.10 -0.68 8.53
C TRP A 39 0.07 -1.09 9.99
N GLU A 40 1.28 -0.91 10.53
CA GLU A 40 1.59 -1.21 11.92
C GLU A 40 0.81 -0.27 12.86
N GLY A 41 0.15 -0.83 13.87
CA GLY A 41 -0.66 -0.07 14.83
C GLY A 41 -2.05 0.33 14.35
N TYR A 42 -2.42 0.03 13.10
CA TYR A 42 -3.77 0.25 12.56
C TYR A 42 -4.52 -1.06 12.37
N ASP A 43 -5.84 -0.97 12.21
CA ASP A 43 -6.70 -2.12 11.95
C ASP A 43 -6.61 -2.62 10.51
N VAL A 44 -7.04 -3.87 10.25
CA VAL A 44 -7.02 -4.43 8.88
C VAL A 44 -7.95 -3.65 7.94
N LYS A 45 -8.95 -2.97 8.51
CA LYS A 45 -9.90 -2.13 7.78
C LYS A 45 -9.27 -0.87 7.21
N GLU A 46 -8.18 -0.39 7.81
CA GLU A 46 -7.40 0.76 7.35
C GLU A 46 -6.31 0.36 6.34
N ALA A 47 -6.23 -0.93 5.98
CA ALA A 47 -5.28 -1.37 4.98
C ALA A 47 -5.58 -0.75 3.61
N THR A 48 -4.54 -0.28 2.93
CA THR A 48 -4.66 0.38 1.62
C THR A 48 -3.97 -0.45 0.54
N TRP A 49 -4.38 -0.23 -0.70
CA TRP A 49 -3.79 -0.89 -1.87
C TRP A 49 -2.67 -0.01 -2.41
N GLU A 50 -1.43 -0.43 -2.19
CA GLU A 50 -0.24 0.25 -2.68
C GLU A 50 0.32 -0.48 -3.91
N ALA A 51 0.87 0.26 -4.86
CA ALA A 51 1.48 -0.33 -6.04
C ALA A 51 2.80 -1.01 -5.68
N GLU A 52 3.19 -2.05 -6.41
CA GLU A 52 4.51 -2.70 -6.25
C GLU A 52 5.66 -1.70 -6.28
N SER A 53 5.55 -0.65 -7.10
CA SER A 53 6.56 0.40 -7.21
C SER A 53 6.57 1.40 -6.04
N ASP A 54 5.50 1.47 -5.26
CA ASP A 54 5.35 2.37 -4.10
C ASP A 54 5.73 1.67 -2.79
N CYS A 55 5.58 0.34 -2.76
CA CYS A 55 6.04 -0.49 -1.65
C CYS A 55 7.58 -0.57 -1.61
N TYR A 56 8.20 0.21 -0.72
CA TYR A 56 9.65 0.13 -0.46
C TYR A 56 10.11 -1.12 0.32
N CYS A 57 9.21 -2.07 0.58
CA CYS A 57 9.48 -3.30 1.32
C CYS A 57 9.46 -4.51 0.37
N ALA A 58 10.53 -4.67 -0.42
CA ALA A 58 10.68 -5.81 -1.32
C ALA A 58 10.69 -7.16 -0.58
N ASP A 59 11.27 -7.21 0.63
CA ASP A 59 11.31 -8.42 1.46
C ASP A 59 9.90 -8.92 1.81
N LEU A 60 8.98 -8.01 2.16
CA LEU A 60 7.60 -8.36 2.48
C LEU A 60 6.83 -8.85 1.25
N ILE A 61 7.11 -8.27 0.08
CA ILE A 61 6.54 -8.70 -1.20
C ILE A 61 7.02 -10.12 -1.52
N GLU A 62 8.32 -10.36 -1.40
CA GLU A 62 8.93 -11.67 -1.65
C GLU A 62 8.34 -12.72 -0.72
N GLU A 63 8.32 -12.48 0.59
CA GLU A 63 7.72 -13.40 1.58
C GLU A 63 6.25 -13.72 1.24
N TYR A 64 5.48 -12.70 0.86
CA TYR A 64 4.09 -12.89 0.43
C TYR A 64 3.99 -13.72 -0.86
N GLU A 65 4.80 -13.42 -1.89
CA GLU A 65 4.80 -14.16 -3.15
C GLU A 65 5.26 -15.61 -2.97
N GLU A 66 6.25 -15.89 -2.11
CA GLU A 66 6.69 -17.25 -1.77
C GLU A 66 5.58 -18.05 -1.07
N SER A 67 4.88 -17.41 -0.12
CA SER A 67 3.76 -18.01 0.61
C SER A 67 2.56 -18.30 -0.30
N GLN A 68 2.25 -17.40 -1.25
CA GLN A 68 1.16 -17.62 -2.21
C GLN A 68 1.54 -18.59 -3.34
N GLY A 69 2.79 -18.58 -3.79
CA GLY A 69 3.28 -19.45 -4.86
C GLY A 69 3.31 -20.94 -4.50
N SER A 70 3.35 -21.26 -3.20
CA SER A 70 3.32 -22.64 -2.70
C SER A 70 1.91 -23.25 -2.58
N LYS A 71 0.84 -22.47 -2.80
CA LYS A 71 -0.53 -23.02 -2.92
C LYS A 71 -0.81 -23.35 -4.38
N LYS A 72 -0.21 -24.44 -4.85
CA LYS A 72 -0.48 -25.04 -6.15
C LYS A 72 -1.36 -26.28 -6.00
#